data_AF-A0A836P4U0-F1
#
_entry.id   AF-A0A836P4U0-F1
#
_cell.length_a   1.000
_cell.length_b   1.000
_cell.length_c   1.000
_cell.angle_alpha   90.00
_cell.angle_beta   90.00
_cell.angle_gamma   90.00
#
_symmetry.space_group_name_H-M   'P 1'
#
loop_
_entity.id
_entity.type
_entity.pdbx_description
1 polymer ?
#
loop_
_entity_poly.entity_id
_entity_poly.type
_entity_poly.pdbx_seq_one_letter_code
_entity_poly.pdbx_strand_id
1 'polypeptide(L)'
;MTRDVFDARLSALGNDTSPQGAAHRAALLRVRSQVEAGLAGRAPPRAPKPPTIADKLREQMLATGRKRAWAGDPDLLLEAYEAAGGRVVHPLDRIKATLDAARRSKLFHHAGYIRACDRTGMREIRHPYFVLAEVASSPSP
;
A
#
# COMPACT_ATOMS: atom_id res chain seq x y z
N MET A 1 25.19 1.65 -2.49
CA MET A 1 25.82 2.88 -3.03
C MET A 1 24.95 3.41 -4.14
N THR A 2 24.50 4.66 -4.06
CA THR A 2 23.61 5.31 -5.04
C THR A 2 24.42 5.96 -6.16
N ARG A 3 23.78 6.22 -7.31
CA ARG A 3 24.38 6.82 -8.52
C ARG A 3 25.13 8.12 -8.21
N ASP A 4 24.59 8.91 -7.28
CA ASP A 4 25.14 10.21 -6.85
C ASP A 4 26.55 10.11 -6.24
N VAL A 5 26.86 8.99 -5.58
CA VAL A 5 28.17 8.79 -4.93
C VAL A 5 29.27 8.56 -5.97
N PHE A 6 28.94 7.96 -7.12
CA PHE A 6 29.90 7.75 -8.21
C PHE A 6 30.18 9.04 -8.98
N ASP A 7 29.13 9.82 -9.28
CA ASP A 7 29.28 11.08 -10.02
C ASP A 7 30.05 12.13 -9.21
N ALA A 8 29.87 12.17 -7.89
CA ALA A 8 30.66 13.02 -6.99
C ALA A 8 32.15 12.63 -6.95
N ARG A 9 32.47 11.33 -6.90
CA ARG A 9 33.85 10.83 -6.92
C ARG A 9 34.54 11.05 -8.26
N LEU A 10 33.83 10.86 -9.37
CA LEU A 10 34.32 11.15 -10.71
C LEU A 10 34.61 12.65 -10.90
N SER A 11 33.77 13.52 -10.34
CA SER A 11 34.00 14.96 -10.38
C SER A 11 35.19 15.40 -9.51
N ALA A 12 35.39 14.77 -8.34
CA ALA A 12 36.49 15.09 -7.43
C ALA A 12 37.88 14.73 -7.99
N LEU A 13 37.97 13.76 -8.91
CA LEU A 13 39.23 13.37 -9.56
C LEU A 13 39.68 14.34 -10.66
N GLY A 14 38.82 15.26 -11.12
CA GLY A 14 39.17 16.28 -12.11
C GLY A 14 39.90 15.75 -13.36
N ASN A 15 40.87 16.52 -13.85
CA ASN A 15 41.79 16.15 -14.95
C ASN A 15 43.15 15.66 -14.42
N ASP A 16 43.15 14.88 -13.33
CA ASP A 16 44.40 14.29 -12.84
C ASP A 16 44.96 13.31 -13.89
N THR A 17 46.02 13.74 -14.58
CA THR A 17 46.69 12.99 -15.66
C THR A 17 47.79 12.08 -15.13
N SER A 18 47.95 11.96 -13.81
CA SER A 18 48.86 10.99 -13.25
C SER A 18 48.43 9.56 -13.64
N PRO A 19 49.38 8.63 -13.85
CA PRO A 19 49.06 7.25 -14.21
C PRO A 19 48.16 6.55 -13.16
N GLN A 20 48.26 6.98 -11.89
CA GLN A 20 47.41 6.50 -10.80
C GLN A 20 46.00 7.09 -10.86
N GLY A 21 45.86 8.39 -11.13
CA GLY A 21 44.56 9.06 -11.32
C GLY A 21 43.80 8.53 -12.55
N ALA A 22 44.50 8.29 -13.66
CA ALA A 22 43.93 7.70 -14.87
C ALA A 22 43.41 6.27 -14.64
N ALA A 23 44.17 5.44 -13.91
CA ALA A 23 43.76 4.08 -13.56
C ALA A 23 42.53 4.08 -12.63
N HIS A 24 42.50 4.99 -11.66
CA HIS A 24 41.37 5.11 -10.73
C HIS A 24 40.10 5.58 -11.44
N ARG A 25 40.21 6.54 -12.35
CA ARG A 25 39.10 7.02 -13.18
C ARG A 25 38.56 5.92 -14.09
N ALA A 26 39.43 5.14 -14.72
CA ALA A 26 39.02 3.99 -15.55
C ALA A 26 38.28 2.92 -14.72
N ALA A 27 38.70 2.67 -13.48
CA ALA A 27 38.01 1.75 -12.58
C ALA A 27 36.60 2.25 -12.23
N LEU A 28 36.42 3.53 -11.90
CA LEU A 28 35.11 4.10 -11.60
C LEU A 28 34.15 4.06 -12.79
N LEU A 29 34.64 4.34 -14.00
CA LEU A 29 33.83 4.24 -15.22
C LEU A 29 33.37 2.81 -15.50
N ARG A 30 34.23 1.81 -15.22
CA ARG A 30 33.88 0.39 -15.36
C ARG A 30 32.82 -0.06 -14.37
N VAL A 31 32.90 0.41 -13.12
CA VAL A 31 31.87 0.11 -12.11
C VAL A 31 30.55 0.79 -12.47
N ARG A 32 30.59 2.04 -12.95
CA ARG A 32 29.40 2.74 -13.44
C ARG A 32 28.73 1.99 -14.59
N SER A 33 29.49 1.54 -15.58
CA SER A 33 28.92 0.81 -16.72
C SER A 33 28.32 -0.54 -16.31
N GLN A 34 28.91 -1.24 -15.34
CA GLN A 34 28.33 -2.46 -14.77
C GLN A 34 27.02 -2.19 -14.02
N VAL A 35 26.95 -1.09 -13.27
CA VAL A 35 25.73 -0.67 -12.58
C VAL A 35 24.64 -0.27 -13.58
N GLU A 36 24.99 0.47 -14.64
CA GLU A 36 24.06 0.86 -15.70
C GLU A 36 23.57 -0.34 -16.51
N ALA A 37 24.43 -1.31 -16.83
CA ALA A 37 24.04 -2.57 -17.48
C ALA A 37 23.14 -3.43 -16.58
N GLY A 38 23.43 -3.49 -15.28
CA GLY A 38 22.59 -4.18 -14.29
C GLY A 38 21.22 -3.51 -14.10
N LEU A 39 21.16 -2.18 -14.25
CA LEU A 39 19.90 -1.42 -14.25
C LEU A 39 19.10 -1.60 -15.55
N ALA A 40 19.77 -1.66 -16.70
CA ALA A 40 19.13 -1.90 -17.99
C ALA A 40 18.56 -3.31 -18.13
N GLY A 41 19.16 -4.31 -17.47
CA GLY A 41 18.62 -5.67 -17.38
C GLY A 41 17.48 -5.83 -16.36
N ARG A 42 17.18 -4.80 -15.57
CA ARG A 42 16.09 -4.83 -14.59
C ARG A 42 14.78 -4.55 -15.31
N ALA A 43 13.88 -5.54 -15.34
CA ALA A 43 12.54 -5.39 -15.90
C ALA A 43 11.89 -4.09 -15.37
N PRO A 44 11.16 -3.34 -16.20
CA PRO A 44 10.53 -2.10 -15.79
C PRO A 44 9.68 -2.33 -14.54
N PRO A 45 9.60 -1.35 -13.62
CA PRO A 45 8.75 -1.48 -12.44
C PRO A 45 7.34 -1.86 -12.90
N ARG A 46 6.81 -2.96 -12.34
CA ARG A 46 5.45 -3.43 -12.67
C ARG A 46 4.47 -2.29 -12.44
N ALA A 47 3.52 -2.13 -13.36
CA ALA A 47 2.42 -1.19 -13.22
C ALA A 47 1.75 -1.35 -11.84
N PRO A 48 1.33 -0.25 -11.20
CA PRO A 48 0.68 -0.32 -9.90
C PRO A 48 -0.55 -1.22 -9.98
N LYS A 49 -0.65 -2.16 -9.04
CA LYS A 49 -1.80 -3.07 -8.95
C LYS A 49 -3.07 -2.22 -8.76
N PRO A 50 -4.19 -2.55 -9.45
CA PRO A 50 -5.44 -1.85 -9.21
C PRO A 50 -5.83 -1.93 -7.72
N PRO A 51 -6.37 -0.84 -7.16
CA PRO A 51 -6.75 -0.79 -5.75
C PRO A 51 -7.83 -1.82 -5.45
N THR A 52 -7.67 -2.54 -4.34
CA THR A 52 -8.65 -3.53 -3.88
C THR A 52 -9.79 -2.87 -3.09
N ILE A 53 -10.89 -3.60 -2.89
CA ILE A 53 -11.99 -3.14 -2.01
C ILE A 53 -11.49 -2.79 -0.61
N ALA A 54 -10.52 -3.55 -0.08
CA ALA A 54 -9.94 -3.27 1.22
C ALA A 54 -9.13 -1.97 1.24
N ASP A 55 -8.41 -1.65 0.15
CA ASP A 55 -7.68 -0.39 0.02
C ASP A 55 -8.65 0.79 0.02
N LYS A 56 -9.73 0.71 -0.77
CA LYS A 56 -10.77 1.74 -0.84
C LYS A 56 -11.55 1.90 0.46
N LEU A 57 -11.83 0.81 1.17
CA LEU A 57 -12.42 0.88 2.50
C LEU A 57 -11.52 1.64 3.49
N ARG A 58 -10.21 1.38 3.46
CA ARG A 58 -9.25 2.08 4.31
C ARG A 58 -9.20 3.57 3.97
N GLU A 59 -9.09 3.92 2.69
CA GLU A 59 -9.12 5.30 2.23
C GLU A 59 -10.39 6.02 2.72
N GLN A 60 -11.56 5.40 2.59
CA GLN A 60 -12.82 5.98 3.04
C GLN A 60 -12.91 6.14 4.56
N MET A 61 -12.47 5.15 5.34
CA MET A 61 -12.43 5.28 6.80
C MET A 61 -11.51 6.41 7.26
N LEU A 62 -10.36 6.59 6.60
CA LEU A 62 -9.44 7.69 6.88
C LEU A 62 -10.04 9.05 6.46
N ALA A 63 -10.67 9.12 5.29
CA ALA A 63 -11.27 10.36 4.78
C ALA A 63 -12.47 10.83 5.62
N THR A 64 -13.29 9.90 6.10
CA THR A 64 -14.51 10.19 6.88
C THR A 64 -14.28 10.19 8.39
N GLY A 65 -13.10 9.80 8.87
CA GLY A 65 -12.82 9.64 10.29
C GLY A 65 -13.59 8.51 10.98
N ARG A 66 -14.22 7.60 10.21
CA ARG A 66 -14.97 6.47 10.75
C ARG A 66 -14.01 5.49 11.44
N LYS A 67 -14.28 5.22 12.72
CA LYS A 67 -13.42 4.38 13.57
C LYS A 67 -13.54 2.87 13.31
N ARG A 68 -14.63 2.43 12.68
CA ARG A 68 -14.95 1.01 12.46
C ARG A 68 -15.78 0.80 11.20
N ALA A 69 -15.56 -0.33 10.54
CA ALA A 69 -16.37 -0.85 9.45
C ALA A 69 -17.23 -2.02 9.93
N TRP A 70 -18.55 -1.94 9.72
CA TRP A 70 -19.50 -2.96 10.13
C TRP A 70 -20.79 -2.84 9.31
N ALA A 71 -21.61 -3.90 9.27
CA ALA A 71 -22.77 -3.96 8.38
C ALA A 71 -23.85 -2.90 8.66
N GLY A 72 -23.89 -2.31 9.85
CA GLY A 72 -24.84 -1.26 10.22
C GLY A 72 -24.47 0.14 9.71
N ASP A 73 -23.34 0.27 9.00
CA ASP A 73 -22.93 1.50 8.32
C ASP A 73 -22.79 1.23 6.81
N PRO A 74 -23.92 1.05 6.10
CA PRO A 74 -23.92 0.63 4.71
C PRO A 74 -23.27 1.67 3.78
N ASP A 75 -23.39 2.96 4.08
CA ASP A 75 -22.85 4.04 3.25
C ASP A 75 -21.33 3.91 3.11
N LEU A 76 -20.61 3.71 4.22
CA LEU A 76 -19.17 3.45 4.21
C LEU A 76 -18.81 2.27 3.30
N LEU A 77 -19.56 1.17 3.42
CA LEU A 77 -19.23 -0.08 2.78
C LEU A 77 -19.54 -0.07 1.28
N LEU A 78 -20.61 0.62 0.89
CA LEU A 78 -21.05 0.75 -0.49
C LEU A 78 -20.17 1.76 -1.25
N GLU A 79 -19.84 2.90 -0.65
CA GLU A 79 -18.90 3.87 -1.24
C GLU A 79 -17.53 3.25 -1.51
N ALA A 80 -17.01 2.47 -0.54
CA ALA A 80 -15.76 1.74 -0.71
C ALA A 80 -15.85 0.67 -1.82
N TYR A 81 -16.99 -0.01 -1.93
CA TYR A 81 -17.23 -1.03 -2.95
C TYR A 81 -17.24 -0.43 -4.36
N GLU A 82 -17.94 0.69 -4.53
CA GLU A 82 -18.08 1.40 -5.80
C GLU A 82 -16.75 2.02 -6.24
N ALA A 83 -16.02 2.65 -5.31
CA ALA A 83 -14.70 3.21 -5.58
C ALA A 83 -13.66 2.15 -6.00
N ALA A 84 -13.88 0.88 -5.65
CA ALA A 84 -13.05 -0.24 -6.05
C ALA A 84 -13.48 -0.90 -7.38
N GLY A 85 -14.54 -0.40 -8.02
CA GLY A 85 -15.06 -0.97 -9.28
C GLY A 85 -15.71 -2.34 -9.10
N GLY A 86 -16.37 -2.57 -7.96
CA GLY A 86 -17.06 -3.82 -7.69
C GLY A 86 -18.17 -4.15 -8.72
N ARG A 87 -18.38 -5.44 -9.00
CA ARG A 87 -19.25 -5.93 -10.10
C ARG A 87 -20.58 -6.53 -9.65
N VAL A 88 -20.77 -6.76 -8.35
CA VAL A 88 -21.95 -7.41 -7.79
C VAL A 88 -23.10 -6.41 -7.71
N VAL A 89 -24.27 -6.79 -8.22
CA VAL A 89 -25.41 -5.89 -8.33
C VAL A 89 -26.19 -5.79 -7.01
N HIS A 90 -26.37 -6.89 -6.27
CA HIS A 90 -27.25 -6.92 -5.11
C HIS A 90 -26.67 -6.20 -3.88
N PRO A 91 -27.36 -5.23 -3.25
CA PRO A 91 -26.79 -4.39 -2.18
C PRO A 91 -26.23 -5.15 -0.98
N LEU A 92 -26.93 -6.20 -0.51
CA LEU A 92 -26.45 -7.00 0.63
C LEU A 92 -25.17 -7.76 0.30
N ASP A 93 -25.01 -8.20 -0.95
CA ASP A 93 -23.82 -8.92 -1.38
C ASP A 93 -22.63 -7.97 -1.57
N ARG A 94 -22.88 -6.70 -1.92
CA ARG A 94 -21.85 -5.65 -1.92
C ARG A 94 -21.32 -5.41 -0.51
N ILE A 95 -22.22 -5.21 0.46
CA ILE A 95 -21.88 -5.05 1.89
C ILE A 95 -21.06 -6.25 2.37
N LYS A 96 -21.54 -7.47 2.09
CA LYS A 96 -20.83 -8.70 2.44
C LYS A 96 -19.44 -8.77 1.78
N ALA A 97 -19.33 -8.43 0.50
CA ALA A 97 -18.06 -8.43 -0.21
C ALA A 97 -17.05 -7.46 0.38
N THR A 98 -17.48 -6.27 0.80
CA THR A 98 -16.61 -5.29 1.47
C THR A 98 -16.13 -5.80 2.82
N LEU A 99 -17.01 -6.39 3.63
CA LEU A 99 -16.63 -6.99 4.92
C LEU A 99 -15.72 -8.21 4.76
N ASP A 100 -15.97 -9.06 3.75
CA ASP A 100 -15.10 -10.20 3.43
C ASP A 100 -13.73 -9.74 2.90
N ALA A 101 -13.66 -8.59 2.21
CA ALA A 101 -12.40 -7.97 1.81
C ALA A 101 -11.62 -7.45 3.02
N ALA A 102 -12.29 -6.78 3.96
CA ALA A 102 -11.68 -6.35 5.21
C ALA A 102 -11.13 -7.54 6.01
N ARG A 103 -11.93 -8.61 6.17
CA ARG A 103 -11.55 -9.83 6.89
C ARG A 103 -10.31 -10.52 6.32
N ARG A 104 -10.15 -10.53 5.00
CA ARG A 104 -9.03 -11.20 4.32
C ARG A 104 -7.78 -10.31 4.20
N SER A 105 -7.91 -9.03 4.49
CA SER A 105 -6.83 -8.06 4.34
C SER A 105 -6.04 -7.90 5.63
N LYS A 106 -4.73 -7.63 5.51
CA LYS A 106 -3.86 -7.25 6.63
C LYS A 106 -4.08 -5.81 7.10
N LEU A 107 -4.84 -5.01 6.32
CA LEU A 107 -5.15 -3.62 6.63
C LEU A 107 -6.14 -3.46 7.79
N PHE A 108 -6.81 -4.54 8.17
CA PHE A 108 -7.84 -4.55 9.19
C PHE A 108 -7.61 -5.68 10.17
N HIS A 109 -8.13 -5.51 11.38
CA HIS A 109 -8.31 -6.63 12.30
C HIS A 109 -9.75 -6.65 12.81
N HIS A 110 -10.22 -7.86 13.11
CA HIS A 110 -11.53 -8.08 13.72
C HIS A 110 -11.44 -7.72 15.21
N ALA A 111 -12.08 -6.62 15.61
CA ALA A 111 -12.00 -6.09 16.97
C ALA A 111 -13.17 -6.53 17.87
N GLY A 112 -14.19 -7.17 17.30
CA GLY A 112 -15.29 -7.78 18.05
C GLY A 112 -16.63 -7.65 17.36
N TYR A 113 -17.69 -7.65 18.15
CA TYR A 113 -19.07 -7.61 17.68
C TYR A 113 -19.83 -6.41 18.22
N ILE A 114 -20.63 -5.79 17.36
CA ILE A 114 -21.68 -4.83 17.73
C ILE A 114 -22.98 -5.58 17.84
N ARG A 115 -23.70 -5.34 18.94
CA ARG A 115 -25.07 -5.82 19.10
C ARG A 115 -26.01 -4.79 18.48
N ALA A 116 -26.83 -5.22 17.54
CA ALA A 116 -27.87 -4.41 16.95
C ALA A 116 -29.14 -5.25 16.84
N CYS A 117 -30.30 -4.63 17.08
CA CYS A 117 -31.55 -5.30 16.78
C CYS A 117 -31.78 -5.30 15.27
N ASP A 118 -32.43 -6.35 14.79
CA ASP A 118 -32.98 -6.39 13.44
C ASP A 118 -34.05 -5.29 13.27
N ARG A 119 -34.52 -5.11 12.02
CA ARG A 119 -35.52 -4.08 11.70
C ARG A 119 -36.81 -4.21 12.54
N THR A 120 -37.14 -5.40 13.01
CA THR A 120 -38.33 -5.65 13.83
C THR A 120 -38.15 -5.29 15.30
N GLY A 121 -36.89 -5.09 15.75
CA GLY A 121 -36.56 -4.86 17.16
C GLY A 121 -36.62 -6.12 18.02
N MET A 122 -37.09 -7.25 17.48
CA MET A 122 -37.33 -8.46 18.25
C MET A 122 -36.10 -9.35 18.37
N ARG A 123 -35.15 -9.24 17.42
CA ARG A 123 -33.98 -10.11 17.39
C ARG A 123 -32.70 -9.31 17.49
N GLU A 124 -31.92 -9.58 18.53
CA GLU A 124 -30.56 -9.08 18.64
C GLU A 124 -29.62 -9.89 17.74
N ILE A 125 -28.90 -9.18 16.87
CA ILE A 125 -27.92 -9.72 15.94
C ILE A 125 -26.53 -9.17 16.32
N ARG A 126 -25.53 -10.05 16.30
CA ARG A 126 -24.14 -9.70 16.52
C ARG A 126 -23.45 -9.47 15.18
N HIS A 127 -23.17 -8.22 14.86
CA HIS A 127 -22.46 -7.82 13.66
C HIS A 127 -20.95 -7.72 13.94
N PRO A 128 -20.09 -8.44 13.23
CA PRO A 128 -18.65 -8.24 13.36
C PRO A 128 -18.29 -6.83 12.92
N TYR A 129 -17.33 -6.21 13.61
CA TYR A 129 -16.75 -4.95 13.18
C TYR A 129 -15.23 -5.06 13.05
N PHE A 130 -14.73 -4.29 12.10
CA PHE A 130 -13.31 -4.24 11.74
C PHE A 130 -12.80 -2.83 11.97
N VAL A 131 -11.59 -2.72 12.46
CA VAL A 131 -10.89 -1.44 12.61
C VAL A 131 -9.59 -1.50 11.80
N LEU A 132 -9.04 -0.34 11.48
CA LEU A 132 -7.75 -0.27 10.81
C LEU A 132 -6.69 -0.93 11.71
N ALA A 133 -5.90 -1.82 11.11
CA ALA A 133 -4.67 -2.25 11.76
C ALA A 133 -3.78 -1.02 11.91
N GLU A 134 -3.28 -0.76 13.12
CA GLU A 134 -2.23 0.24 13.28
C GLU A 134 -1.11 -0.13 12.31
N VAL A 135 -0.75 0.80 11.44
CA VAL A 135 0.51 0.67 10.70
C VAL A 135 1.54 0.66 11.80
N ALA A 136 2.17 -0.49 12.04
CA ALA A 136 3.30 -0.60 12.96
C ALA A 136 4.23 0.53 12.58
N SER A 137 4.20 1.59 13.38
CA SER A 137 5.00 2.76 13.17
C SER A 137 6.38 2.23 13.46
N SER A 138 7.21 2.06 12.43
CA SER A 138 8.60 1.69 12.61
C SER A 138 9.15 2.52 13.77
N PRO A 139 9.78 1.92 14.79
CA PRO A 139 10.39 2.71 15.84
C PRO A 139 11.31 3.72 15.17
N SER A 140 11.11 5.02 15.45
CA SER A 140 12.06 6.04 15.06
C SER A 140 13.44 5.67 15.64
N PRO A 141 14.51 5.84 14.86
CA PRO A 141 15.85 5.38 15.22
C PRO A 141 16.39 6.04 16.50
#